data_AF-A0A2E7H142-F1
#
_entry.id   AF-A0A2E7H142-F1
#
_cell.length_a   1.000
_cell.length_b   1.000
_cell.length_c   1.000
_cell.angle_alpha   90.00
_cell.angle_beta   90.00
_cell.angle_gamma   90.00
#
_symmetry.space_group_name_H-M   'P 1'
#
loop_
_entity.id
_entity.type
_entity.pdbx_description
1 polymer ?
#
loop_
_entity_poly.entity_id
_entity_poly.type
_entity_poly.pdbx_seq_one_letter_code
_entity_poly.pdbx_strand_id
1 'polypeptide(L)'
;MAKGNMYSFQKWLMIGMILIVISATFSQFPLSSSEPNITDYDVGTESGQNDYFEALDSYEGQVALFAAVSSVLQTGAVALLGYAFFRESHEDENQHVAVRITMVLAGVILITGQVGRGFSLF
;
A
#
# COMPACT_ATOMS: atom_id res chain seq x y z
N MET A 1 8.23 37.51 -1.08
CA MET A 1 8.53 36.38 -1.98
C MET A 1 7.36 35.41 -1.93
N ALA A 2 6.47 35.43 -2.92
CA ALA A 2 5.45 34.38 -3.07
C ALA A 2 6.14 33.12 -3.63
N LYS A 3 6.96 32.47 -2.80
CA LYS A 3 7.54 31.17 -3.12
C LYS A 3 6.35 30.20 -3.16
N GLY A 4 6.01 29.76 -4.37
CA GLY A 4 4.79 29.02 -4.65
C GLY A 4 4.53 27.94 -3.62
N ASN A 5 3.33 27.99 -3.05
CA ASN A 5 2.73 27.02 -2.14
C ASN A 5 2.48 25.66 -2.84
N MET A 6 3.37 25.25 -3.75
CA MET A 6 3.19 24.12 -4.65
C MET A 6 3.57 22.79 -3.98
N TYR A 7 4.32 22.84 -2.87
CA TYR A 7 4.83 21.68 -2.14
C TYR A 7 4.73 21.84 -0.60
N SER A 8 3.54 22.17 -0.08
CA SER A 8 3.33 22.24 1.38
C SER A 8 3.23 20.86 2.02
N PHE A 9 3.58 20.76 3.30
CA PHE A 9 3.44 19.54 4.10
C PHE A 9 2.05 18.91 3.96
N GLN A 10 1.00 19.74 4.05
CA GLN A 10 -0.39 19.29 3.93
C GLN A 10 -0.68 18.59 2.58
N LYS A 11 -0.05 19.04 1.48
CA LYS A 11 -0.24 18.41 0.17
C LYS A 11 0.41 17.03 0.09
N TRP A 12 1.65 16.90 0.58
CA TRP A 12 2.33 15.60 0.63
C TRP A 12 1.63 14.63 1.58
N LEU A 13 1.14 15.14 2.71
CA LEU A 13 0.31 14.38 3.65
C LEU A 13 -0.97 13.87 2.96
N MET A 14 -1.70 14.74 2.26
CA MET A 14 -2.90 14.33 1.54
C MET A 14 -2.62 13.28 0.47
N ILE A 15 -1.57 13.47 -0.36
CA ILE A 15 -1.21 12.51 -1.41
C ILE A 15 -0.86 11.15 -0.80
N GLY A 16 -0.06 11.12 0.26
CA GLY A 16 0.27 9.89 0.97
C GLY A 16 -0.97 9.20 1.54
N MET A 17 -1.85 9.94 2.20
CA MET A 17 -3.10 9.38 2.75
C MET A 17 -4.03 8.83 1.67
N ILE A 18 -4.18 9.54 0.55
CA ILE A 18 -5.00 9.08 -0.59
C ILE A 18 -4.40 7.79 -1.16
N LEU A 19 -3.08 7.71 -1.32
CA LEU A 19 -2.42 6.50 -1.81
C LEU A 19 -2.59 5.30 -0.86
N ILE A 20 -2.62 5.50 0.46
CA ILE A 20 -2.96 4.44 1.41
C ILE A 20 -4.37 3.93 1.17
N VAL A 21 -5.36 4.82 0.98
CA VAL A 21 -6.74 4.42 0.73
C VAL A 21 -6.87 3.65 -0.58
N ILE A 22 -6.18 4.09 -1.63
CA ILE A 22 -6.14 3.39 -2.92
C ILE A 22 -5.50 2.00 -2.74
N SER A 23 -4.34 1.92 -2.09
CA SER A 23 -3.66 0.65 -1.77
C SER A 23 -4.59 -0.33 -1.05
N ALA A 24 -5.27 0.13 0.00
CA ALA A 24 -6.23 -0.67 0.77
C ALA A 24 -7.44 -1.13 -0.05
N THR A 25 -7.77 -0.41 -1.13
CA THR A 25 -8.83 -0.83 -2.06
C THR A 25 -8.32 -1.95 -2.97
N PHE A 26 -7.09 -1.86 -3.47
CA PHE A 26 -6.48 -2.92 -4.29
C PHE A 26 -6.29 -4.22 -3.49
N SER A 27 -6.06 -4.17 -2.18
CA SER A 27 -5.98 -5.38 -1.35
C SER A 27 -7.31 -6.11 -1.16
N GLN A 28 -8.44 -5.52 -1.55
CA GLN A 28 -9.75 -6.18 -1.51
C GLN A 28 -10.03 -7.00 -2.78
N PHE A 29 -9.16 -6.91 -3.78
CA PHE A 29 -9.29 -7.65 -5.04
C PHE A 29 -8.26 -8.78 -5.13
N PRO A 30 -8.61 -9.88 -5.81
CA PRO A 30 -9.96 -10.23 -6.28
C PRO A 30 -10.89 -10.56 -5.09
N LEU A 31 -12.21 -10.40 -5.31
CA LEU A 31 -13.20 -10.66 -4.27
C LEU A 31 -13.21 -12.15 -3.93
N SER A 32 -13.40 -12.49 -2.64
CA SER A 32 -13.54 -13.88 -2.22
C SER A 32 -14.71 -14.61 -2.87
N SER A 33 -15.75 -13.88 -3.29
CA SER A 33 -16.88 -14.43 -4.05
C SER A 33 -16.53 -14.78 -5.50
N SER A 34 -15.36 -14.40 -6.00
CA SER A 34 -14.89 -14.67 -7.37
C SER A 34 -13.96 -15.87 -7.45
N GLU A 35 -13.75 -16.59 -6.35
CA GLU A 35 -13.00 -17.84 -6.33
C GLU A 35 -13.71 -18.90 -7.19
N PRO A 36 -13.01 -19.60 -8.10
CA PRO A 36 -13.59 -20.66 -8.92
C PRO A 36 -14.21 -21.75 -8.06
N ASN A 37 -15.46 -22.10 -8.35
CA ASN A 37 -16.17 -23.15 -7.64
C ASN A 37 -16.14 -24.46 -8.44
N ILE A 38 -15.66 -25.53 -7.81
CA ILE A 38 -15.59 -26.86 -8.42
C ILE A 38 -16.93 -27.38 -8.96
N THR A 39 -18.06 -26.95 -8.38
CA THR A 39 -19.40 -27.39 -8.83
C THR A 39 -19.82 -26.82 -10.18
N ASP A 40 -19.14 -25.78 -10.66
CA ASP A 40 -19.46 -25.12 -11.92
C ASP A 40 -18.80 -25.83 -13.13
N TYR A 41 -17.95 -26.83 -12.85
CA TYR A 41 -17.18 -27.58 -13.84
C TYR A 41 -17.56 -29.06 -13.85
N ASP A 42 -17.58 -29.67 -15.03
CA ASP A 42 -17.77 -31.12 -15.17
C ASP A 42 -16.44 -31.86 -14.90
N VAL A 43 -16.03 -31.88 -13.63
CA VAL A 43 -14.80 -32.53 -13.16
C VAL A 43 -14.80 -34.06 -13.33
N GLY A 44 -15.94 -34.65 -13.74
CA GLY A 44 -16.02 -36.05 -14.17
C GLY A 44 -15.31 -36.30 -15.50
N THR A 45 -15.05 -35.25 -16.28
CA THR A 45 -14.33 -35.29 -17.56
C THR A 45 -12.93 -34.69 -17.41
N GLU A 46 -11.96 -35.17 -18.21
CA GLU A 46 -10.59 -34.64 -18.22
C GLU A 46 -10.56 -33.16 -18.62
N SER A 47 -11.41 -32.76 -19.59
CA SER A 47 -11.56 -31.35 -19.99
C SER A 47 -12.07 -30.48 -18.85
N GLY A 48 -13.11 -30.90 -18.12
CA GLY A 48 -13.64 -30.09 -17.02
C GLY A 48 -12.70 -29.98 -15.82
N GLN A 49 -11.83 -30.97 -15.60
CA GLN A 49 -10.75 -30.86 -14.62
C GLN A 49 -9.71 -29.82 -15.05
N ASN A 50 -9.27 -29.86 -16.32
CA ASN A 50 -8.32 -28.88 -16.83
C ASN A 50 -8.86 -27.45 -16.79
N ASP A 51 -10.12 -27.25 -17.17
CA ASP A 51 -10.79 -25.94 -17.14
C ASP A 51 -10.87 -25.37 -15.71
N TYR A 52 -11.13 -26.22 -14.71
CA TYR A 52 -11.13 -25.81 -13.29
C TYR A 52 -9.74 -25.40 -12.80
N PHE A 53 -8.70 -26.20 -13.11
CA PHE A 53 -7.33 -25.87 -12.70
C PHE A 53 -6.81 -24.60 -13.38
N GLU A 54 -7.15 -24.37 -14.65
CA GLU A 54 -6.79 -23.14 -15.35
C GLU A 54 -7.48 -21.91 -14.71
N ALA A 55 -8.76 -22.03 -14.34
CA ALA A 55 -9.47 -20.97 -13.64
C ALA A 55 -8.87 -20.69 -12.25
N LEU A 56 -8.47 -21.74 -11.52
CA LEU A 56 -7.81 -21.61 -10.21
C LEU A 56 -6.46 -20.89 -10.33
N ASP A 57 -5.62 -21.31 -11.26
CA ASP A 57 -4.31 -20.67 -11.51
C ASP A 57 -4.46 -19.20 -11.92
N SER A 58 -5.45 -18.90 -12.78
CA SER A 58 -5.78 -17.52 -13.15
C SER A 58 -6.21 -16.67 -11.95
N TYR A 59 -7.04 -17.22 -11.06
CA TYR A 59 -7.49 -16.54 -9.85
C TYR A 59 -6.33 -16.30 -8.87
N GLU A 60 -5.49 -17.31 -8.62
CA GLU A 60 -4.30 -17.17 -7.78
C GLU A 60 -3.31 -16.13 -8.35
N GLY A 61 -3.12 -16.13 -9.66
CA GLY A 61 -2.33 -15.10 -10.36
C GLY A 61 -2.88 -13.69 -10.16
N GLN A 62 -4.20 -13.52 -10.16
CA GLN A 62 -4.84 -12.24 -9.86
C GLN A 62 -4.64 -11.85 -8.39
N VAL A 63 -4.84 -12.77 -7.43
CA VAL A 63 -4.56 -12.53 -6.00
C VAL A 63 -3.14 -12.03 -5.81
N ALA A 64 -2.15 -12.71 -6.40
CA ALA A 64 -0.76 -12.33 -6.30
C ALA A 64 -0.49 -10.94 -6.91
N LEU A 65 -1.07 -10.64 -8.08
CA LEU A 65 -0.93 -9.35 -8.75
C LEU A 65 -1.50 -8.21 -7.89
N PHE A 66 -2.73 -8.34 -7.41
CA PHE A 66 -3.39 -7.30 -6.61
C PHE A 66 -2.70 -7.10 -5.25
N ALA A 67 -2.23 -8.19 -4.62
CA ALA A 67 -1.43 -8.12 -3.40
C ALA A 67 -0.09 -7.38 -3.65
N ALA A 68 0.60 -7.68 -4.74
CA ALA A 68 1.84 -7.00 -5.11
C ALA A 68 1.63 -5.51 -5.38
N VAL A 69 0.59 -5.15 -6.16
CA VAL A 69 0.23 -3.76 -6.43
C VAL A 69 -0.12 -3.02 -5.15
N SER A 70 -0.94 -3.62 -4.28
CA SER A 70 -1.27 -3.05 -2.98
C SER A 70 -0.02 -2.77 -2.14
N SER A 71 0.91 -3.73 -2.06
CA SER A 71 2.16 -3.60 -1.31
C SER A 71 3.06 -2.49 -1.84
N VAL A 72 3.20 -2.37 -3.16
CA VAL A 72 3.99 -1.28 -3.80
C VAL A 72 3.35 0.07 -3.51
N LEU A 73 2.03 0.20 -3.66
CA LEU A 73 1.32 1.45 -3.39
C LEU A 73 1.42 1.84 -1.91
N GLN A 74 1.29 0.88 -0.98
CA GLN A 74 1.44 1.11 0.44
C GLN A 74 2.84 1.60 0.79
N THR A 75 3.86 0.97 0.21
CA THR A 75 5.27 1.35 0.41
C THR A 75 5.54 2.74 -0.12
N GLY A 76 5.05 3.07 -1.33
CA GLY A 76 5.14 4.41 -1.90
C GLY A 76 4.42 5.46 -1.05
N ALA A 77 3.24 5.14 -0.53
CA ALA A 77 2.48 6.03 0.33
C ALA A 77 3.21 6.34 1.65
N VAL A 78 3.77 5.31 2.31
CA VAL A 78 4.56 5.48 3.54
C VAL A 78 5.83 6.29 3.26
N ALA A 79 6.51 6.06 2.13
CA ALA A 79 7.68 6.85 1.75
C ALA A 79 7.35 8.34 1.56
N LEU A 80 6.21 8.66 0.93
CA LEU A 80 5.73 10.03 0.75
C LEU A 80 5.35 10.69 2.08
N LEU A 81 4.69 9.96 2.98
CA LEU A 81 4.37 10.45 4.33
C LEU A 81 5.65 10.70 5.13
N GLY A 82 6.59 9.75 5.14
CA GLY A 82 7.89 9.91 5.80
C GLY A 82 8.66 11.12 5.26
N TYR A 83 8.68 11.29 3.93
CA TYR A 83 9.26 12.48 3.29
C TYR A 83 8.59 13.77 3.77
N ALA A 84 7.25 13.81 3.88
CA ALA A 84 6.53 14.97 4.38
C ALA A 84 6.97 15.33 5.81
N PHE A 85 7.03 14.35 6.72
CA PHE A 85 7.44 14.56 8.10
C PHE A 85 8.89 15.05 8.22
N PHE A 86 9.82 14.44 7.48
CA PHE A 86 11.23 14.88 7.48
C PHE A 86 11.43 16.25 6.85
N ARG A 87 10.66 16.58 5.81
CA ARG A 87 10.73 17.90 5.18
C ARG A 87 10.26 18.99 6.15
N GLU A 88 9.09 18.80 6.76
CA GLU A 88 8.51 19.76 7.70
C GLU A 88 9.43 20.00 8.91
N SER A 89 10.10 18.97 9.41
CA SER A 89 11.03 19.11 10.54
C SER A 89 12.27 19.98 10.23
N HIS A 90 12.59 20.21 8.96
CA HIS A 90 13.77 20.99 8.53
C HIS A 90 13.41 22.34 7.91
N GLU A 91 12.23 22.52 7.31
CA GLU A 91 11.86 23.74 6.59
C GLU A 91 11.31 24.86 7.48
N ASP A 92 10.75 24.57 8.66
CA ASP A 92 10.17 25.61 9.52
C ASP A 92 11.17 26.12 10.58
N GLU A 93 11.83 27.25 10.28
CA GLU A 93 12.81 27.91 11.15
C GLU A 93 12.20 28.38 12.49
N ASN A 94 10.89 28.65 12.55
CA ASN A 94 10.22 29.16 13.76
C ASN A 94 9.64 28.05 14.65
N GLN A 95 9.78 26.78 14.24
CA GLN A 95 9.24 25.67 15.01
C GLN A 95 10.14 25.35 16.22
N HIS A 96 9.51 25.17 17.39
CA HIS A 96 10.21 24.70 18.59
C HIS A 96 10.93 23.38 18.34
N VAL A 97 12.15 23.24 18.88
CA VAL A 97 13.01 22.06 18.71
C VAL A 97 12.29 20.76 19.07
N ALA A 98 11.46 20.77 20.13
CA ALA A 98 10.67 19.61 20.53
C ALA A 98 9.72 19.11 19.43
N VAL A 99 9.11 20.03 18.67
CA VAL A 99 8.19 19.69 17.58
C VAL A 99 8.97 19.10 16.41
N ARG A 100 10.13 19.66 16.05
CA ARG A 100 10.99 19.11 15.00
C ARG A 100 11.41 17.67 15.29
N ILE A 101 11.87 17.41 16.53
CA ILE A 101 12.24 16.06 16.97
C ILE A 101 11.04 15.12 16.91
N THR A 102 9.85 15.58 17.33
CA THR A 102 8.62 14.78 17.27
C THR A 102 8.26 14.41 15.83
N MET A 103 8.40 15.34 14.88
CA MET A 103 8.14 15.08 13.45
C MET A 103 9.14 14.08 12.88
N VAL A 104 10.42 14.18 13.22
CA VAL A 104 11.44 13.19 12.83
C VAL A 104 11.10 11.81 13.39
N LEU A 105 10.77 11.73 14.69
CA LEU A 105 10.40 10.46 15.33
C LEU A 105 9.15 9.85 14.71
N ALA A 106 8.13 10.66 14.40
CA ALA A 106 6.92 10.20 13.72
C ALA A 106 7.25 9.60 12.34
N GLY A 107 8.11 10.26 11.55
CA GLY A 107 8.59 9.74 10.27
C GLY A 107 9.35 8.42 10.41
N VAL A 108 10.25 8.31 11.40
CA VAL A 108 10.99 7.08 11.69
C VAL A 108 10.05 5.95 12.08
N ILE A 109 9.12 6.18 13.02
CA ILE A 109 8.15 5.18 13.49
C ILE A 109 7.28 4.68 12.32
N LEU A 110 6.85 5.56 11.43
CA LEU A 110 6.08 5.19 10.23
C LEU A 110 6.87 4.25 9.31
N ILE A 111 8.12 4.61 8.99
CA ILE A 111 8.97 3.82 8.10
C ILE A 111 9.33 2.48 8.75
N THR A 112 9.79 2.50 10.01
CA THR A 112 10.14 1.28 10.74
C THR A 112 8.93 0.38 10.95
N GLY A 113 7.74 0.96 11.16
CA GLY A 113 6.49 0.21 11.25
C GLY A 113 6.10 -0.49 9.94
N GLN A 114 6.45 0.08 8.78
CA GLN A 114 6.23 -0.56 7.48
C GLN A 114 7.27 -1.65 7.19
N VAL A 115 8.55 -1.36 7.44
CA VAL A 115 9.64 -2.34 7.27
C VAL A 115 9.43 -3.53 8.22
N GLY A 116 9.03 -3.28 9.47
CA GLY A 116 8.76 -4.32 10.46
C GLY A 116 7.59 -5.23 10.11
N ARG A 117 6.59 -4.74 9.33
CA ARG A 117 5.51 -5.58 8.78
C ARG A 117 5.94 -6.39 7.56
N GLY A 118 6.95 -5.91 6.83
CA GLY A 118 7.52 -6.61 5.66
C GLY A 118 8.44 -7.78 6.04
N PHE A 119 9.03 -7.75 7.24
CA PHE A 119 9.70 -8.90 7.82
C PHE A 119 8.68 -9.87 8.43
N SER A 120 8.12 -10.76 7.61
CA SER A 120 7.58 -12.02 8.14
C SER A 120 8.78 -12.86 8.58
N LEU A 121 9.01 -12.99 9.88
CA LEU A 121 10.02 -13.90 10.43
C LEU A 121 9.57 -15.37 10.40
N PHE A 122 8.41 -15.66 9.83
CA PHE A 122 7.78 -16.97 9.75
C PHE A 122 7.03 -17.12 8.44
#